data_AF-A4Z045-F1
#
_entry.id   AF-A4Z045-F1
#
_cell.length_a   1.000
_cell.length_b   1.000
_cell.length_c   1.000
_cell.angle_alpha   90.00
_cell.angle_beta   90.00
_cell.angle_gamma   90.00
#
_symmetry.space_group_name_H-M   'P 1'
#
loop_
_entity.id
_entity.type
_entity.pdbx_description
1 polymer ?
#
loop_
_entity_poly.entity_id
_entity_poly.type
_entity_poly.pdbx_seq_one_letter_code
_entity_poly.pdbx_strand_id
1 'polypeptide(L)'
;MISVAGGWVVELVYCFVSEAQFLEGIRTFCLLWLASAAAFFCGTIIGFLFAVPKSLSSPDTAAAQRIGRYRGNTNLEEVSDWLTKIILGLGLVHVDKVIQFIDGLGDAAATSIGPTQGAKLIAISSMIYGFVAAFIIVYTWTRTAVRRDFERSEFAVVDSVRS
;
A
#
# COMPACT_ATOMS: atom_id res chain seq x y z
N MET A 1 1.49 -11.53 4.64
CA MET A 1 0.24 -12.28 4.36
C MET A 1 -0.45 -12.77 5.64
N ILE A 2 0.25 -13.49 6.54
CA ILE A 2 -0.36 -13.98 7.80
C ILE A 2 -0.96 -12.84 8.65
N SER A 3 -0.28 -11.71 8.75
CA SER A 3 -0.81 -10.53 9.47
C SER A 3 -2.17 -10.09 8.91
N VAL A 4 -2.30 -9.89 7.59
CA VAL A 4 -3.52 -9.37 6.94
C VAL A 4 -4.72 -10.27 7.18
N ALA A 5 -4.52 -11.58 7.06
CA ALA A 5 -5.55 -12.56 7.39
C ALA A 5 -5.98 -12.45 8.86
N GLY A 6 -5.04 -12.20 9.79
CA GLY A 6 -5.34 -11.95 11.19
C GLY A 6 -6.24 -10.73 11.41
N GLY A 7 -6.01 -9.64 10.68
CA GLY A 7 -6.86 -8.44 10.73
C GLY A 7 -8.31 -8.73 10.34
N TRP A 8 -8.52 -9.41 9.21
CA TRP A 8 -9.86 -9.78 8.76
C TRP A 8 -10.55 -10.81 9.65
N VAL A 9 -9.78 -11.68 10.32
CA VAL A 9 -10.33 -12.59 11.34
C VAL A 9 -10.82 -11.80 12.55
N VAL A 10 -10.09 -10.77 13.00
CA VAL A 10 -10.55 -9.89 14.09
C VAL A 10 -11.84 -9.15 13.70
N GLU A 11 -11.93 -8.64 12.47
CA GLU A 11 -13.18 -8.03 11.95
C GLU A 11 -14.34 -9.03 11.96
N LEU A 12 -14.13 -10.25 11.46
CA LEU A 12 -15.13 -11.31 11.44
C LEU A 12 -15.63 -11.65 12.85
N VAL A 13 -14.71 -11.80 13.81
CA VAL A 13 -15.05 -12.08 15.22
C VAL A 13 -15.86 -10.93 15.81
N TYR A 14 -15.45 -9.68 15.58
CA TYR A 14 -16.19 -8.52 16.07
C TYR A 14 -17.65 -8.55 15.57
N CYS A 15 -17.88 -8.79 14.28
CA CYS A 15 -19.22 -8.78 13.69
C CYS A 15 -20.18 -9.82 14.29
N PHE A 16 -19.69 -11.00 14.66
CA PHE A 16 -20.53 -12.04 15.26
C PHE A 16 -20.67 -11.92 16.78
N VAL A 17 -19.76 -11.18 17.44
CA VAL A 17 -19.86 -10.91 18.89
C VAL A 17 -20.72 -9.68 19.17
N SER A 18 -20.72 -8.69 18.27
CA SER A 18 -21.43 -7.43 18.48
C SER A 18 -22.92 -7.49 18.15
N GLU A 19 -23.34 -8.41 17.27
CA GLU A 19 -24.72 -8.49 16.78
C GLU A 19 -25.43 -9.76 17.29
N ALA A 20 -26.66 -9.60 17.78
CA ALA A 20 -27.47 -10.73 18.27
C ALA A 20 -28.04 -11.59 17.14
N GLN A 21 -28.20 -11.01 15.94
CA GLN A 21 -28.73 -11.68 14.77
C GLN A 21 -27.63 -11.97 13.73
N PHE A 22 -27.65 -13.18 13.17
CA PHE A 22 -26.67 -13.61 12.17
C PHE A 22 -26.65 -12.74 10.90
N LEU A 23 -27.81 -12.28 10.44
CA LEU A 23 -27.91 -11.44 9.23
C LEU A 23 -27.30 -10.04 9.44
N GLU A 24 -27.42 -9.49 10.65
CA GLU A 24 -26.82 -8.20 11.01
C GLU A 24 -25.30 -8.32 11.09
N GLY A 25 -24.79 -9.42 11.66
CA GLY A 25 -23.36 -9.74 11.65
C GLY A 25 -22.78 -9.82 10.24
N ILE A 26 -23.47 -10.49 9.30
CA ILE A 26 -23.05 -10.54 7.89
C ILE A 26 -23.03 -9.14 7.26
N ARG A 27 -24.06 -8.32 7.49
CA ARG A 27 -24.13 -6.95 6.97
C ARG A 27 -22.93 -6.13 7.45
N THR A 28 -22.67 -6.14 8.75
CA THR A 28 -21.56 -5.40 9.37
C THR A 28 -20.21 -5.90 8.86
N PHE A 29 -20.04 -7.21 8.68
CA PHE A 29 -18.82 -7.79 8.11
C PHE A 29 -18.59 -7.34 6.66
N CYS A 30 -19.62 -7.39 5.80
CA CYS A 30 -19.49 -6.94 4.41
C CYS A 30 -19.08 -5.46 4.30
N LEU A 31 -19.64 -4.60 5.16
CA LEU A 31 -19.30 -3.18 5.19
C LEU A 31 -17.85 -2.95 5.62
N LEU A 32 -17.41 -3.57 6.72
CA LEU A 32 -16.04 -3.45 7.22
C LEU A 32 -15.03 -4.02 6.22
N TRP A 33 -15.33 -5.20 5.67
CA TRP A 33 -14.44 -5.87 4.74
C TRP A 33 -14.26 -5.06 3.45
N LEU A 34 -15.34 -4.53 2.86
CA LEU A 34 -15.25 -3.67 1.67
C LEU A 34 -14.49 -2.37 1.95
N ALA A 35 -14.72 -1.74 3.11
CA ALA A 35 -14.00 -0.53 3.50
C ALA A 35 -12.49 -0.81 3.70
N SER A 36 -12.16 -1.90 4.40
CA SER A 36 -10.79 -2.38 4.62
C SER A 36 -10.10 -2.74 3.30
N ALA A 37 -10.80 -3.42 2.39
CA ALA A 37 -10.31 -3.78 1.06
C ALA A 37 -10.07 -2.55 0.16
N ALA A 38 -10.95 -1.54 0.20
CA ALA A 38 -10.75 -0.29 -0.52
C ALA A 38 -9.50 0.45 -0.01
N ALA A 39 -9.32 0.52 1.31
CA ALA A 39 -8.13 1.11 1.92
C ALA A 39 -6.86 0.32 1.56
N PHE A 40 -6.94 -1.01 1.54
CA PHE A 40 -5.86 -1.90 1.08
C PHE A 40 -5.47 -1.63 -0.38
N PHE A 41 -6.44 -1.41 -1.27
CA PHE A 41 -6.18 -1.06 -2.66
C PHE A 41 -5.47 0.30 -2.79
N CYS A 42 -5.90 1.31 -2.04
CA CYS A 42 -5.22 2.60 -1.97
C CYS A 42 -3.76 2.45 -1.46
N GLY A 43 -3.56 1.64 -0.42
CA GLY A 43 -2.22 1.34 0.12
C GLY A 43 -1.32 0.64 -0.89
N THR A 44 -1.88 -0.23 -1.75
CA THR A 44 -1.14 -0.89 -2.83
C THR A 44 -0.62 0.11 -3.85
N ILE A 45 -1.45 1.05 -4.30
CA ILE A 45 -1.06 2.08 -5.26
C ILE A 45 0.05 2.96 -4.67
N ILE A 46 -0.15 3.45 -3.44
CA ILE A 46 0.84 4.31 -2.79
C ILE A 46 2.14 3.54 -2.50
N GLY A 47 2.06 2.30 -2.00
CA GLY A 47 3.22 1.46 -1.74
C GLY A 47 4.05 1.21 -3.01
N PHE A 48 3.38 0.97 -4.13
CA PHE A 48 4.03 0.84 -5.43
C PHE A 48 4.79 2.11 -5.83
N LEU A 49 4.13 3.28 -5.78
CA LEU A 49 4.74 4.56 -6.13
C LEU A 49 6.02 4.80 -5.30
N PHE A 50 5.93 4.67 -3.99
CA PHE A 50 7.05 4.92 -3.08
C PHE A 50 8.20 3.92 -3.23
N ALA A 51 7.95 2.74 -3.79
CA ALA A 51 8.96 1.69 -3.94
C ALA A 51 9.71 1.72 -5.28
N VAL A 52 9.26 2.48 -6.27
CA VAL A 52 9.97 2.62 -7.54
C VAL A 52 11.39 3.14 -7.28
N PRO A 53 12.44 2.35 -7.60
CA PRO A 53 13.81 2.78 -7.34
C PRO A 53 14.18 3.92 -8.28
N LYS A 54 14.78 4.96 -7.70
CA LYS A 54 15.28 6.11 -8.44
C LYS A 54 16.67 5.79 -8.97
N SER A 55 16.88 5.91 -10.27
CA SER A 55 18.18 5.75 -10.89
C SER A 55 19.06 6.95 -10.50
N LEU A 56 19.90 6.76 -9.48
CA LEU A 56 21.00 7.68 -9.24
C LEU A 56 21.94 7.53 -10.44
N SER A 57 21.87 8.49 -11.36
CA SER A 57 22.85 8.67 -12.42
C SER A 57 24.19 8.99 -11.75
N SER A 58 24.95 7.95 -11.36
CA SER A 58 26.35 8.11 -10.95
C SER A 58 27.14 8.62 -12.16
N PRO A 59 27.80 9.78 -12.08
CA PRO A 59 28.54 10.35 -13.21
C PRO A 59 29.85 9.60 -13.54
N ASP A 60 30.35 8.74 -12.66
CA ASP A 60 31.68 8.16 -12.81
C ASP A 60 31.65 6.64 -12.90
N THR A 61 31.69 6.13 -14.13
CA THR A 61 32.48 4.94 -14.51
C THR A 61 32.24 4.64 -15.98
N ALA A 62 33.20 5.01 -16.83
CA ALA A 62 33.24 4.68 -18.26
C ALA A 62 33.17 3.16 -18.56
N ALA A 63 33.31 2.30 -17.53
CA ALA A 63 33.11 0.86 -17.62
C ALA A 63 31.62 0.43 -17.60
N ALA A 64 30.75 1.18 -16.93
CA ALA A 64 29.31 0.88 -16.83
C ALA A 64 28.52 1.23 -18.10
N GLN A 65 29.15 1.91 -19.06
CA GLN A 65 28.53 2.32 -20.32
C GLN A 65 28.49 1.20 -21.37
N ARG A 66 29.25 0.11 -21.19
CA ARG A 66 29.33 -1.01 -22.15
C ARG A 66 28.42 -2.19 -21.82
N ILE A 67 28.01 -2.34 -20.57
CA ILE A 67 27.05 -3.35 -20.13
C ILE A 67 25.69 -2.67 -20.23
N GLY A 68 24.90 -3.04 -21.23
CA GLY A 68 23.60 -2.45 -21.55
C GLY A 68 22.75 -2.27 -20.31
N ARG A 69 22.84 -1.07 -19.71
CA ARG A 69 22.10 -0.67 -18.52
C ARG A 69 20.65 -0.76 -18.93
N TYR A 70 19.95 -1.80 -18.47
CA TYR A 70 18.52 -1.96 -18.69
C TYR A 70 17.87 -0.68 -18.16
N ARG A 71 17.56 0.25 -19.08
CA ARG A 71 16.90 1.50 -18.75
C ARG A 71 15.48 1.08 -18.40
N GLY A 72 15.26 0.79 -17.12
CA GLY A 72 13.92 0.73 -16.56
C GLY A 72 13.15 1.97 -17.04
N ASN A 73 11.83 1.83 -17.23
CA ASN A 73 11.02 2.88 -17.84
C ASN A 73 11.17 4.21 -17.05
N THR A 74 11.98 5.14 -17.56
CA THR A 74 12.29 6.41 -16.89
C THR A 74 11.05 7.28 -16.75
N ASN A 75 10.06 7.14 -17.65
CA ASN A 75 8.78 7.84 -17.50
C ASN A 75 8.07 7.45 -16.21
N LEU A 76 8.11 6.17 -15.82
CA LEU A 76 7.43 5.72 -14.61
C LEU A 76 8.17 6.18 -13.35
N GLU A 77 9.50 6.23 -13.41
CA GLU A 77 10.34 6.77 -12.36
C GLU A 77 10.08 8.26 -12.14
N GLU A 78 10.15 9.06 -13.22
CA GLU A 78 9.85 10.50 -13.19
C GLU A 78 8.43 10.74 -12.71
N VAL A 79 7.46 9.94 -13.19
CA VAL A 79 6.07 10.06 -12.79
C VAL A 79 5.87 9.82 -11.31
N SER A 80 6.48 8.76 -10.79
CA SER A 80 6.42 8.45 -9.38
C SER A 80 7.13 9.51 -8.51
N ASP A 81 8.27 10.04 -8.96
CA ASP A 81 9.00 11.06 -8.20
C ASP A 81 8.20 12.36 -8.07
N TRP A 82 7.59 12.87 -9.15
CA TRP A 82 6.76 14.06 -9.03
C TRP A 82 5.50 13.80 -8.19
N LEU A 83 4.87 12.63 -8.36
CA LEU A 83 3.64 12.31 -7.65
C LEU A 83 3.88 12.13 -6.15
N THR A 84 4.94 11.43 -5.76
CA THR A 84 5.31 11.27 -4.35
C THR A 84 5.65 12.61 -3.69
N LYS A 85 6.32 13.53 -4.40
CA LYS A 85 6.55 14.91 -3.91
C LYS A 85 5.26 15.69 -3.70
N ILE A 86 4.29 15.60 -4.62
CA ILE A 86 2.97 16.23 -4.46
C ILE A 86 2.23 15.63 -3.25
N ILE A 87 2.22 14.31 -3.11
CA ILE A 87 1.56 13.62 -1.99
C ILE A 87 2.16 14.08 -0.65
N LEU A 88 3.49 14.09 -0.52
CA LEU A 88 4.16 14.52 0.70
C LEU A 88 3.94 16.02 0.98
N GLY A 89 4.03 16.86 -0.06
CA GLY A 89 3.82 18.31 0.06
C GLY A 89 2.40 18.67 0.48
N LEU A 90 1.39 18.15 -0.23
CA LEU A 90 -0.01 18.38 0.10
C LEU A 90 -0.40 17.75 1.43
N GLY A 91 0.10 16.54 1.73
CA GLY A 91 -0.16 15.85 2.99
C GLY A 91 0.37 16.61 4.20
N LEU A 92 1.56 17.21 4.10
CA LEU A 92 2.13 18.01 5.18
C LEU A 92 1.34 19.31 5.42
N VAL A 93 0.94 20.00 4.35
CA VAL A 93 0.19 21.27 4.44
C VAL A 93 -1.26 21.05 4.90
N HIS A 94 -1.87 19.92 4.55
CA HIS A 94 -3.29 19.65 4.79
C HIS A 94 -3.54 18.52 5.80
N VAL A 95 -2.59 18.28 6.73
CA VAL A 95 -2.71 17.18 7.69
C VAL A 95 -4.02 17.21 8.48
N ASP A 96 -4.48 18.39 8.89
CA ASP A 96 -5.74 18.54 9.63
C ASP A 96 -6.95 18.09 8.81
N LYS A 97 -6.97 18.38 7.50
CA LYS A 97 -8.05 17.95 6.60
C LYS A 97 -8.04 16.43 6.42
N VAL A 98 -6.85 15.82 6.41
CA VAL A 98 -6.72 14.35 6.34
C VAL A 98 -7.27 13.71 7.62
N ILE A 99 -6.96 14.26 8.79
CA ILE A 99 -7.49 13.77 10.08
C ILE A 99 -9.02 13.89 10.10
N GLN A 100 -9.57 15.05 9.71
CA GLN A 100 -11.02 15.26 9.62
C GLN A 100 -11.70 14.31 8.64
N PHE A 101 -11.06 14.02 7.51
CA PHE A 101 -11.56 13.05 6.54
C PHE A 101 -11.61 11.63 7.13
N ILE A 102 -10.56 11.20 7.83
CA ILE A 102 -10.54 9.87 8.49
C ILE A 102 -11.62 9.79 9.57
N ASP A 103 -11.78 10.85 10.37
CA ASP A 103 -12.79 10.89 11.43
C ASP A 103 -14.21 10.80 10.85
N GLY A 104 -14.47 11.55 9.77
CA GLY A 104 -15.75 11.52 9.04
C GLY A 104 -16.03 10.18 8.35
N LEU A 105 -15.01 9.49 7.83
CA LEU A 105 -15.16 8.11 7.34
C LEU A 105 -15.56 7.16 8.48
N GLY A 106 -14.96 7.34 9.66
CA GLY A 106 -15.31 6.58 10.85
C GLY A 106 -16.75 6.81 11.30
N ASP A 107 -17.23 8.07 11.28
CA ASP A 107 -18.61 8.40 11.62
C ASP A 107 -19.61 7.83 10.61
N ALA A 108 -19.29 7.93 9.32
CA ALA A 108 -20.12 7.35 8.25
C ALA A 108 -20.21 5.82 8.37
N ALA A 109 -19.09 5.16 8.64
CA ALA A 109 -19.04 3.72 8.85
C ALA A 109 -19.81 3.30 10.11
N ALA A 110 -19.62 4.01 11.23
CA ALA A 110 -20.32 3.73 12.48
C ALA A 110 -21.85 3.88 12.33
N THR A 111 -22.29 4.95 11.64
CA THR A 111 -23.71 5.18 11.34
C THR A 111 -24.31 4.05 10.49
N SER A 112 -23.53 3.51 9.55
CA SER A 112 -23.97 2.44 8.65
C SER A 112 -23.99 1.05 9.32
N ILE A 113 -23.09 0.82 10.28
CA ILE A 113 -23.03 -0.43 11.06
C ILE A 113 -24.19 -0.49 12.05
N GLY A 114 -24.45 0.60 12.77
CA GLY A 114 -25.49 0.69 13.80
C GLY A 114 -24.91 1.01 15.19
N PRO A 115 -25.75 1.03 16.25
CA PRO A 115 -25.37 1.45 17.59
C PRO A 115 -24.56 0.39 18.36
N THR A 116 -23.56 -0.23 17.72
CA THR A 116 -22.66 -1.19 18.36
C THR A 116 -21.48 -0.49 19.02
N GLN A 117 -21.08 -1.01 20.19
CA GLN A 117 -19.98 -0.46 20.96
C GLN A 117 -18.66 -0.58 20.18
N GLY A 118 -18.03 0.56 19.89
CA GLY A 118 -16.73 0.58 19.21
C GLY A 118 -16.79 0.55 17.68
N ALA A 119 -17.97 0.70 17.06
CA ALA A 119 -18.13 0.67 15.60
C ALA A 119 -17.21 1.66 14.85
N LYS A 120 -17.08 2.90 15.34
CA LYS A 120 -16.16 3.89 14.75
C LYS A 120 -14.70 3.44 14.85
N LEU A 121 -14.29 2.95 16.02
CA LEU A 121 -12.91 2.57 16.28
C LEU A 121 -12.49 1.37 15.44
N ILE A 122 -13.33 0.33 15.35
CA ILE A 122 -13.02 -0.86 14.54
C ILE A 122 -13.00 -0.51 13.04
N ALA A 123 -13.88 0.38 12.57
CA ALA A 123 -13.90 0.83 11.18
C ALA A 123 -12.64 1.62 10.81
N ILE A 124 -12.26 2.63 11.60
CA ILE A 124 -11.03 3.40 11.34
C ILE A 124 -9.80 2.48 11.44
N SER A 125 -9.74 1.64 12.46
CA SER A 125 -8.59 0.75 12.69
C SER A 125 -8.42 -0.26 11.56
N SER A 126 -9.50 -0.87 11.07
CA SER A 126 -9.46 -1.81 9.93
C SER A 126 -9.00 -1.14 8.64
N MET A 127 -9.53 0.04 8.32
CA MET A 127 -9.12 0.80 7.14
C MET A 127 -7.63 1.18 7.21
N ILE A 128 -7.17 1.74 8.33
CA ILE A 128 -5.75 2.09 8.52
C ILE A 128 -4.87 0.85 8.45
N TYR A 129 -5.29 -0.24 9.10
CA TYR A 129 -4.57 -1.51 9.10
C TYR A 129 -4.42 -2.05 7.66
N GLY A 130 -5.51 -2.12 6.89
CA GLY A 130 -5.52 -2.57 5.50
C GLY A 130 -4.60 -1.71 4.62
N PHE A 131 -4.71 -0.39 4.75
CA PHE A 131 -3.86 0.55 4.02
C PHE A 131 -2.37 0.36 4.31
N VAL A 132 -1.98 0.34 5.59
CA VAL A 132 -0.58 0.23 6.01
C VAL A 132 0.00 -1.14 5.65
N ALA A 133 -0.77 -2.21 5.84
CA ALA A 133 -0.34 -3.56 5.48
C ALA A 133 -0.09 -3.68 3.97
N ALA A 134 -1.01 -3.19 3.13
CA ALA A 134 -0.84 -3.16 1.68
C ALA A 134 0.37 -2.34 1.26
N PHE A 135 0.53 -1.15 1.84
CA PHE A 135 1.67 -0.27 1.59
C PHE A 135 2.98 -1.01 1.84
N ILE A 136 3.17 -1.61 3.02
CA ILE A 136 4.41 -2.30 3.38
C ILE A 136 4.67 -3.52 2.48
N ILE A 137 3.64 -4.33 2.22
CA ILE A 137 3.75 -5.54 1.40
C ILE A 137 4.21 -5.16 -0.02
N VAL A 138 3.48 -4.25 -0.65
CA VAL A 138 3.72 -3.87 -2.05
C VAL A 138 5.00 -3.05 -2.17
N TYR A 139 5.29 -2.20 -1.19
CA TYR A 139 6.54 -1.45 -1.15
C TYR A 139 7.75 -2.38 -1.14
N THR A 140 7.75 -3.34 -0.21
CA THR A 140 8.86 -4.27 -0.04
C THR A 140 8.97 -5.20 -1.24
N TRP A 141 7.83 -5.70 -1.75
CA TRP A 141 7.81 -6.56 -2.93
C TRP A 141 8.34 -5.85 -4.17
N THR A 142 7.84 -4.66 -4.48
CA THR A 142 8.28 -3.87 -5.65
C THR A 142 9.77 -3.58 -5.57
N ARG A 143 10.26 -3.15 -4.40
CA ARG A 143 11.67 -2.83 -4.18
C ARG A 143 12.59 -4.04 -4.32
N THR A 144 12.15 -5.22 -3.87
CA THR A 144 12.94 -6.47 -3.95
C THR A 144 12.85 -7.10 -5.34
N ALA A 145 11.70 -7.11 -5.97
CA ALA A 145 11.50 -7.62 -7.33
C ALA A 145 12.39 -6.87 -8.33
N VAL A 146 12.36 -5.54 -8.31
CA VAL A 146 13.17 -4.73 -9.21
C VAL A 146 14.68 -4.95 -8.96
N ARG A 147 15.11 -5.12 -7.72
CA ARG A 147 16.52 -5.46 -7.40
C ARG A 147 16.94 -6.82 -7.98
N ARG A 148 16.09 -7.84 -7.87
CA ARG A 148 16.38 -9.18 -8.40
C ARG A 148 16.49 -9.19 -9.92
N ASP A 149 15.69 -8.38 -10.61
CA ASP A 149 15.75 -8.25 -12.06
C ASP A 149 17.06 -7.56 -12.50
N PHE A 150 17.55 -6.59 -11.74
CA PHE A 150 18.87 -5.99 -11.97
C PHE A 150 20.00 -7.01 -11.80
N GLU A 151 20.02 -7.80 -10.73
CA GLU A 151 21.06 -8.81 -10.51
C GLU A 151 21.10 -9.84 -11.66
N ARG A 152 19.94 -10.34 -12.09
CA ARG A 152 19.85 -11.32 -13.20
C ARG A 152 20.35 -10.77 -14.53
N SER A 153 20.08 -9.50 -14.83
CA SER A 153 20.53 -8.89 -16.08
C SER A 153 22.05 -8.64 -16.08
N GLU A 154 22.64 -8.32 -14.93
CA GLU A 154 24.10 -8.18 -14.81
C GLU A 154 24.82 -9.52 -15.03
N PHE A 155 24.34 -10.61 -14.43
CA PHE A 155 24.91 -11.95 -14.66
C PHE A 155 24.83 -12.38 -16.13
N ALA A 156 23.71 -12.13 -16.81
CA ALA A 156 23.54 -12.49 -18.22
C ALA A 156 24.51 -11.75 -19.17
N VAL A 157 24.88 -10.52 -18.85
CA VAL A 157 25.86 -9.77 -19.65
C VAL A 157 27.29 -10.20 -19.36
N VAL A 158 27.63 -10.56 -18.12
CA VAL A 158 28.96 -11.09 -17.79
C VAL A 158 29.21 -12.42 -18.49
N ASP A 159 28.20 -13.29 -18.58
CA ASP A 159 28.32 -14.58 -19.26
C ASP A 159 28.47 -14.41 -20.78
N SER A 160 27.78 -13.45 -21.42
CA SER A 160 27.90 -13.21 -22.86
C SER A 160 29.23 -12.57 -23.28
N VAL A 161 29.93 -11.90 -22.36
CA VAL A 161 31.28 -11.34 -22.61
C VAL A 161 32.38 -12.39 -22.41
N ARG A 162 32.09 -13.48 -21.68
CA ARG A 162 33.05 -14.57 -21.41
C ARG A 162 33.07 -15.69 -22.46
N SER A 163 32.03 -15.81 -23.29
CA SER A 163 31.93 -16.77 -24.40
C SER A 163 32.50 -16.22 -25.70
#